data_AF-A0A1B7NNE0-F1
#
_entry.id   AF-A0A1B7NNE0-F1
#
_cell.length_a   1.000
_cell.length_b   1.000
_cell.length_c   1.000
_cell.angle_alpha   90.00
_cell.angle_beta   90.00
_cell.angle_gamma   90.00
#
_symmetry.space_group_name_H-M   'P 1'
#
loop_
_entity.id
_entity.type
_entity.pdbx_description
1 polymer ?
#
loop_
_entity_poly.entity_id
_entity_poly.type
_entity_poly.pdbx_seq_one_letter_code
_entity_poly.pdbx_strand_id
1 'polypeptide(L)'
;MQKHRAGEFAKPRAHRDRKILRLFRRSSIVICLCLITYALIHKSHFPYGYLIGNNVKGRTGQLGAVPLWGNNNNNDDAPVVVDNSQLVPLEAHIMSKCPDAHYCLENLIVPTMVQVHDKVDFRLSFIGSESDNSSDVSCMHGPDECVGNMLILCASNLPFPPDTKTHTKMPTVRSLGFANCLLNSYNKIPERALVEDCAMEYGIDFKALNDCASRQADEDDVKRAGADDPDTLSGLALLRTDFKRNTALGITKSCTVRVNEKIWCIRDRDEWTDCQPRGGETSTLVDEINGLYNSRS
;
A
#
# COMPACT_ATOMS: atom_id res chain seq x y z
N MET A 1 59.47 42.41 -53.90
CA MET A 1 58.85 43.06 -52.71
C MET A 1 58.73 42.00 -51.63
N GLN A 2 59.29 42.31 -50.45
CA GLN A 2 58.92 41.97 -49.06
C GLN A 2 58.32 40.59 -48.68
N LYS A 3 58.46 40.02 -47.48
CA LYS A 3 59.40 40.02 -46.33
C LYS A 3 58.67 39.23 -45.21
N HIS A 4 59.39 38.40 -44.43
CA HIS A 4 59.06 37.89 -43.07
C HIS A 4 57.95 36.81 -42.94
N ARG A 5 57.99 35.84 -42.01
CA ARG A 5 58.78 35.64 -40.78
C ARG A 5 58.75 34.15 -40.35
N ALA A 6 59.77 33.74 -39.62
CA ALA A 6 59.94 32.43 -38.97
C ALA A 6 59.19 32.32 -37.63
N GLY A 7 59.00 31.08 -37.17
CA GLY A 7 58.68 30.68 -35.79
C GLY A 7 57.99 29.31 -35.77
N GLU A 8 58.24 28.34 -34.90
CA GLU A 8 59.19 28.13 -33.82
C GLU A 8 59.06 26.65 -33.43
N PHE A 9 60.17 25.98 -33.11
CA PHE A 9 60.22 24.57 -32.71
C PHE A 9 59.63 24.36 -31.29
N ALA A 10 58.66 23.46 -31.12
CA ALA A 10 58.19 23.02 -29.80
C ALA A 10 58.66 21.59 -29.47
N LYS A 11 59.32 21.47 -28.30
CA LYS A 11 59.90 20.25 -27.69
C LYS A 11 58.86 19.37 -26.95
N PRO A 12 59.19 18.12 -26.56
CA PRO A 12 58.21 17.06 -26.25
C PRO A 12 57.66 17.11 -24.81
N ARG A 13 56.36 16.79 -24.66
CA ARG A 13 55.56 16.92 -23.42
C ARG A 13 55.21 15.56 -22.77
N ALA A 14 56.16 14.63 -22.63
CA ALA A 14 55.85 13.25 -22.18
C ALA A 14 56.25 12.90 -20.73
N HIS A 15 56.98 13.77 -20.01
CA HIS A 15 57.57 13.42 -18.70
C HIS A 15 56.79 13.95 -17.48
N ARG A 16 55.91 14.95 -17.64
CA ARG A 16 55.21 15.63 -16.53
C ARG A 16 54.00 14.83 -16.02
N ASP A 17 53.30 14.10 -16.89
CA ASP A 17 52.08 13.35 -16.54
C ASP A 17 52.33 12.10 -15.70
N ARG A 18 53.48 11.42 -15.88
CA ARG A 18 53.83 10.23 -15.07
C ARG A 18 54.09 10.56 -13.61
N LYS A 19 54.56 11.78 -13.30
CA LYS A 19 54.81 12.20 -11.92
C LYS A 19 53.50 12.52 -11.19
N ILE A 20 52.55 13.14 -11.88
CA ILE A 20 51.23 13.48 -11.34
C ILE A 20 50.42 12.19 -11.07
N LEU A 21 50.42 11.24 -12.00
CA LEU A 21 49.72 9.96 -11.81
C LEU A 21 50.30 9.13 -10.65
N ARG A 22 51.62 9.18 -10.43
CA ARG A 22 52.28 8.51 -9.29
C ARG A 22 51.96 9.18 -7.95
N LEU A 23 51.76 10.49 -7.93
CA LEU A 23 51.34 11.23 -6.73
C LEU A 23 49.89 10.90 -6.38
N PHE A 24 48.97 10.92 -7.34
CA PHE A 24 47.57 10.53 -7.11
C PHE A 24 47.43 9.09 -6.61
N ARG A 25 48.13 8.14 -7.22
CA ARG A 25 48.10 6.73 -6.78
C ARG A 25 48.64 6.55 -5.36
N ARG A 26 49.64 7.32 -4.94
CA ARG A 26 50.17 7.29 -3.57
C ARG A 26 49.17 7.89 -2.57
N SER A 27 48.52 8.99 -2.92
CA SER A 27 47.49 9.61 -2.07
C SER A 27 46.27 8.71 -1.88
N SER A 28 45.78 8.04 -2.93
CA SER A 28 44.64 7.12 -2.83
C SER A 28 44.92 5.91 -1.92
N ILE A 29 46.14 5.35 -1.98
CA ILE A 29 46.52 4.22 -1.12
C ILE A 29 46.53 4.63 0.36
N VAL A 30 47.05 5.82 0.67
CA VAL A 30 47.07 6.34 2.05
C VAL A 30 45.65 6.55 2.58
N ILE A 31 44.75 7.12 1.76
CA ILE A 31 43.34 7.30 2.15
C ILE A 31 42.65 5.96 2.41
N CYS A 32 42.84 4.96 1.55
CA CYS A 32 42.28 3.63 1.76
C CYS A 32 42.81 2.96 3.04
N LEU A 33 44.12 3.08 3.33
CA LEU A 33 44.69 2.55 4.56
C LEU A 33 44.11 3.24 5.80
N CYS A 34 43.93 4.57 5.77
CA CYS A 34 43.31 5.32 6.85
C CYS A 34 41.85 4.87 7.10
N LEU A 35 41.06 4.65 6.05
CA LEU A 35 39.67 4.17 6.16
C LEU A 35 39.59 2.75 6.71
N ILE A 36 40.51 1.86 6.30
CA ILE A 36 40.59 0.50 6.84
C ILE A 36 40.98 0.53 8.32
N THR A 37 41.98 1.34 8.71
CA THR A 37 42.34 1.49 10.11
C THR A 37 41.20 2.09 10.94
N TYR A 38 40.47 3.06 10.39
CA TYR A 38 39.30 3.64 11.04
C TYR A 38 38.21 2.58 11.26
N ALA A 39 37.90 1.75 10.25
CA ALA A 39 36.94 0.66 10.36
C ALA A 39 37.36 -0.44 11.34
N LEU A 40 38.68 -0.69 11.49
CA LEU A 40 39.21 -1.64 12.46
C LEU A 40 39.18 -1.09 13.89
N ILE A 41 39.44 0.19 14.08
CA ILE A 41 39.43 0.86 15.39
C ILE A 41 38.00 1.12 15.88
N HIS A 42 37.08 1.44 14.96
CA HIS A 42 35.66 1.70 15.27
C HIS A 42 34.76 0.47 15.04
N LYS A 43 35.30 -0.75 15.06
CA LYS A 43 34.50 -1.97 15.16
C LYS A 43 33.88 -2.07 16.56
N SER A 44 32.82 -1.30 16.75
CA SER A 44 32.04 -1.24 17.99
C SER A 44 30.60 -1.66 17.67
N HIS A 45 30.25 -2.85 18.15
CA HIS A 45 28.90 -3.34 18.50
C HIS A 45 27.88 -3.56 17.36
N PHE A 46 28.01 -4.71 16.69
CA PHE A 46 26.84 -5.46 16.22
C PHE A 46 26.71 -6.72 17.11
N PRO A 47 25.59 -6.94 17.82
CA PRO A 47 25.42 -8.13 18.64
C PRO A 47 25.07 -9.32 17.73
N TYR A 48 26.05 -10.17 17.47
CA TYR A 48 25.83 -11.53 16.99
C TYR A 48 25.88 -12.46 18.19
N GLY A 49 24.71 -12.97 18.61
CA GLY A 49 24.64 -13.95 19.68
C GLY A 49 23.23 -14.21 20.20
N TYR A 50 22.51 -15.14 19.59
CA TYR A 50 21.82 -16.17 20.38
C TYR A 50 21.84 -17.50 19.62
N LEU A 51 22.64 -18.42 20.16
CA LEU A 51 22.76 -19.82 19.78
C LEU A 51 21.71 -20.63 20.57
N ILE A 52 21.16 -21.66 19.91
CA ILE A 52 21.01 -23.05 20.42
C ILE A 52 20.16 -23.29 21.70
N GLY A 53 19.17 -24.17 21.55
CA GLY A 53 18.52 -24.96 22.62
C GLY A 53 16.99 -24.79 22.56
N ASN A 54 16.17 -25.79 22.26
CA ASN A 54 16.11 -27.08 22.93
C ASN A 54 15.56 -28.22 22.07
N ASN A 55 16.15 -29.37 22.32
CA ASN A 55 15.75 -30.71 21.90
C ASN A 55 14.64 -31.22 22.84
N VAL A 56 13.47 -31.61 22.33
CA VAL A 56 12.54 -32.49 23.04
C VAL A 56 12.01 -33.57 22.11
N LYS A 57 12.68 -34.72 22.20
CA LYS A 57 12.17 -36.10 22.14
C LYS A 57 10.74 -36.31 21.62
N GLY A 58 10.64 -36.98 20.49
CA GLY A 58 9.48 -37.81 20.15
C GLY A 58 9.34 -39.01 21.09
N ARG A 59 8.09 -39.36 21.42
CA ARG A 59 7.72 -40.67 21.96
C ARG A 59 6.34 -41.07 21.45
N THR A 60 6.32 -42.24 20.82
CA THR A 60 5.19 -43.03 20.37
C THR A 60 4.58 -43.87 21.51
N GLY A 61 3.30 -44.26 21.37
CA GLY A 61 2.59 -45.27 22.19
C GLY A 61 1.22 -44.74 22.69
N GLN A 62 0.07 -45.02 22.06
CA GLN A 62 -0.73 -46.26 21.94
C GLN A 62 -1.74 -46.50 23.10
N LEU A 63 -3.03 -46.48 22.73
CA LEU A 63 -4.28 -47.07 23.30
C LEU A 63 -4.59 -47.01 24.81
N GLY A 64 -5.82 -46.56 25.12
CA GLY A 64 -6.56 -46.89 26.35
C GLY A 64 -7.78 -46.00 26.57
N ALA A 65 -8.95 -46.56 26.90
CA ALA A 65 -10.26 -45.93 26.81
C ALA A 65 -10.93 -45.64 28.19
N VAL A 66 -11.81 -44.62 28.19
CA VAL A 66 -13.01 -44.33 29.04
C VAL A 66 -12.80 -43.89 30.53
N PRO A 67 -13.82 -43.32 31.22
CA PRO A 67 -14.18 -41.89 31.34
C PRO A 67 -14.06 -41.34 32.79
N LEU A 68 -14.19 -40.02 33.00
CA LEU A 68 -15.05 -39.35 34.01
C LEU A 68 -14.58 -37.92 34.34
N TRP A 69 -15.58 -37.08 34.59
CA TRP A 69 -15.56 -35.67 34.98
C TRP A 69 -14.42 -35.21 35.90
N GLY A 70 -13.85 -34.05 35.57
CA GLY A 70 -13.00 -33.24 36.47
C GLY A 70 -12.82 -31.83 35.91
N ASN A 71 -13.26 -30.85 36.69
CA ASN A 71 -13.33 -29.41 36.40
C ASN A 71 -11.97 -28.70 36.20
N ASN A 72 -12.08 -27.54 35.54
CA ASN A 72 -11.19 -26.37 35.53
C ASN A 72 -9.80 -26.56 34.93
N ASN A 73 -9.55 -25.86 33.80
CA ASN A 73 -8.37 -25.03 33.61
C ASN A 73 -8.60 -24.02 32.49
N ASN A 74 -8.19 -22.79 32.76
CA ASN A 74 -8.12 -21.66 31.86
C ASN A 74 -7.47 -22.07 30.54
N ASN A 75 -8.20 -21.87 29.44
CA ASN A 75 -7.67 -21.89 28.08
C ASN A 75 -8.22 -20.65 27.37
N ASP A 76 -7.71 -19.48 27.77
CA ASP A 76 -7.80 -18.25 26.97
C ASP A 76 -6.79 -18.36 25.82
N ASP A 77 -7.07 -19.26 24.88
CA ASP A 77 -6.36 -19.36 23.59
C ASP A 77 -7.33 -19.85 22.50
N ALA A 78 -8.63 -19.57 22.68
CA ALA A 78 -9.54 -19.55 21.55
C ALA A 78 -9.19 -18.32 20.70
N PRO A 79 -8.97 -18.46 19.38
CA PRO A 79 -8.81 -17.30 18.52
C PRO A 79 -10.06 -16.45 18.67
N VAL A 80 -9.88 -15.20 19.13
CA VAL A 80 -10.94 -14.21 19.11
C VAL A 80 -11.27 -13.97 17.65
N VAL A 81 -12.27 -14.70 17.15
CA VAL A 81 -12.93 -14.37 15.90
C VAL A 81 -13.57 -13.02 16.15
N VAL A 82 -12.98 -11.96 15.61
CA VAL A 82 -13.61 -10.64 15.62
C VAL A 82 -14.88 -10.79 14.79
N ASP A 83 -16.02 -10.85 15.47
CA ASP A 83 -17.31 -10.84 14.81
C ASP A 83 -17.54 -9.44 14.24
N ASN A 84 -17.14 -9.25 12.99
CA ASN A 84 -17.36 -7.99 12.26
C ASN A 84 -18.86 -7.73 11.99
N SER A 85 -19.80 -8.58 12.43
CA SER A 85 -21.24 -8.31 12.30
C SER A 85 -21.68 -7.00 12.97
N GLN A 86 -20.92 -6.52 13.96
CA GLN A 86 -21.21 -5.27 14.67
C GLN A 86 -20.72 -4.01 13.94
N LEU A 87 -19.71 -4.11 13.08
CA LEU A 87 -19.15 -2.95 12.37
C LEU A 87 -20.15 -2.41 11.34
N VAL A 88 -20.18 -1.09 11.17
CA VAL A 88 -21.02 -0.42 10.18
C VAL A 88 -20.31 -0.42 8.82
N PRO A 89 -20.90 -0.97 7.73
CA PRO A 89 -20.31 -0.87 6.41
C PRO A 89 -20.22 0.59 5.96
N LEU A 90 -19.01 1.07 5.68
CA LEU A 90 -18.74 2.40 5.13
C LEU A 90 -17.93 2.24 3.85
N GLU A 91 -18.50 2.65 2.72
CA GLU A 91 -17.86 2.47 1.41
C GLU A 91 -17.80 3.82 0.67
N ALA A 92 -16.60 4.21 0.22
CA ALA A 92 -16.43 5.35 -0.67
C ALA A 92 -16.06 4.84 -2.06
N HIS A 93 -16.79 5.29 -3.08
CA HIS A 93 -16.59 4.94 -4.48
C HIS A 93 -15.98 6.13 -5.21
N ILE A 94 -14.76 5.96 -5.70
CA ILE A 94 -13.94 7.04 -6.22
C ILE A 94 -13.28 6.68 -7.56
N MET A 95 -12.59 7.66 -8.14
CA MET A 95 -11.62 7.48 -9.22
C MET A 95 -10.35 8.21 -8.80
N SER A 96 -9.18 7.58 -8.93
CA SER A 96 -7.93 8.12 -8.37
C SER A 96 -7.52 9.49 -8.95
N LYS A 97 -7.94 9.84 -10.17
CA LYS A 97 -7.67 11.14 -10.81
C LYS A 97 -8.84 12.14 -10.77
N CYS A 98 -9.89 11.84 -10.00
CA CYS A 98 -11.06 12.72 -9.90
C CYS A 98 -10.88 13.80 -8.81
N PRO A 99 -11.07 15.09 -9.13
CA PRO A 99 -10.98 16.17 -8.14
C PRO A 99 -12.05 16.06 -7.03
N ASP A 100 -13.26 15.60 -7.35
CA ASP A 100 -14.31 15.38 -6.36
C ASP A 100 -13.94 14.25 -5.38
N ALA A 101 -13.18 13.24 -5.82
CA ALA A 101 -12.66 12.21 -4.92
C ALA A 101 -11.65 12.79 -3.92
N HIS A 102 -10.73 13.64 -4.39
CA HIS A 102 -9.76 14.31 -3.53
C HIS A 102 -10.47 15.12 -2.44
N TYR A 103 -11.42 15.98 -2.83
CA TYR A 103 -12.21 16.76 -1.88
C TYR A 103 -12.97 15.86 -0.90
N CYS A 104 -13.62 14.82 -1.40
CA CYS A 104 -14.41 13.89 -0.60
C CYS A 104 -13.57 13.15 0.45
N LEU A 105 -12.36 12.70 0.09
CA LEU A 105 -11.46 12.06 1.06
C LEU A 105 -10.98 13.07 2.10
N GLU A 106 -10.47 14.22 1.66
CA GLU A 106 -9.88 15.22 2.55
C GLU A 106 -10.91 15.83 3.53
N ASN A 107 -12.12 16.12 3.06
CA ASN A 107 -13.10 16.95 3.79
C ASN A 107 -14.24 16.14 4.43
N LEU A 108 -14.42 14.87 4.07
CA LEU A 108 -15.50 14.03 4.62
C LEU A 108 -14.96 12.71 5.16
N ILE A 109 -14.33 11.88 4.33
CA ILE A 109 -13.98 10.50 4.73
C ILE A 109 -12.86 10.47 5.77
N VAL A 110 -11.72 11.12 5.53
CA VAL A 110 -10.59 11.09 6.46
C VAL A 110 -10.97 11.69 7.84
N PRO A 111 -11.59 12.88 7.92
CA PRO A 111 -12.04 13.44 9.20
C PRO A 111 -13.06 12.57 9.94
N THR A 112 -13.91 11.84 9.21
CA THR A 112 -14.85 10.87 9.79
C THR A 112 -14.08 9.67 10.35
N MET A 113 -13.20 9.06 9.55
CA MET A 113 -12.43 7.88 9.93
C MET A 113 -11.56 8.12 11.18
N VAL A 114 -11.01 9.32 11.35
CA VAL A 114 -10.30 9.70 12.60
C VAL A 114 -11.16 9.45 13.85
N GLN A 115 -12.47 9.60 13.76
CA GLN A 115 -13.40 9.50 14.90
C GLN A 115 -14.07 8.13 15.04
N VAL A 116 -14.16 7.35 13.96
CA VAL A 116 -14.99 6.12 13.93
C VAL A 116 -14.30 4.90 13.31
N HIS A 117 -12.99 4.93 13.06
CA HIS A 117 -12.25 3.82 12.43
C HIS A 117 -12.44 2.46 13.12
N ASP A 118 -12.72 2.44 14.42
CA ASP A 118 -12.97 1.26 15.25
C ASP A 118 -14.41 0.73 15.16
N LYS A 119 -15.32 1.47 14.52
CA LYS A 119 -16.77 1.18 14.44
C LYS A 119 -17.24 0.82 13.03
N VAL A 120 -16.34 0.88 12.04
CA VAL A 120 -16.68 0.70 10.63
C VAL A 120 -15.89 -0.41 9.98
N ASP A 121 -16.53 -1.11 9.06
CA ASP A 121 -15.85 -1.88 8.03
C ASP A 121 -15.70 -0.96 6.81
N PHE A 122 -14.54 -0.32 6.69
CA PHE A 122 -14.28 0.69 5.68
C PHE A 122 -13.70 0.07 4.40
N ARG A 123 -14.29 0.44 3.26
CA ARG A 123 -13.81 0.08 1.93
C ARG A 123 -13.69 1.30 1.03
N LEU A 124 -12.60 1.36 0.26
CA LEU A 124 -12.44 2.29 -0.85
C LEU A 124 -12.55 1.49 -2.16
N SER A 125 -13.51 1.87 -3.00
CA SER A 125 -13.85 1.21 -4.26
C SER A 125 -13.71 2.17 -5.44
N PHE A 126 -13.55 1.63 -6.65
CA PHE A 126 -13.11 2.33 -7.84
C PHE A 126 -14.06 2.15 -9.01
N ILE A 127 -14.42 3.26 -9.64
CA ILE A 127 -15.34 3.29 -10.77
C ILE A 127 -14.54 3.16 -12.07
N GLY A 128 -15.06 2.38 -13.00
CA GLY A 128 -14.51 2.18 -14.34
C GLY A 128 -15.27 1.09 -15.06
N SER A 129 -14.70 0.57 -16.14
CA SER A 129 -15.27 -0.55 -16.88
C SER A 129 -14.23 -1.58 -17.26
N GLU A 130 -14.68 -2.82 -17.37
CA GLU A 130 -13.91 -3.98 -17.75
C GLU A 130 -14.51 -4.66 -18.98
N SER A 131 -13.67 -5.31 -19.77
CA SER A 131 -14.11 -6.14 -20.90
C SER A 131 -14.53 -7.53 -20.42
N ASP A 132 -15.64 -8.04 -20.96
CA ASP A 132 -16.08 -9.43 -20.78
C ASP A 132 -15.26 -10.42 -21.62
N ASN A 133 -14.62 -9.96 -22.69
CA ASN A 133 -13.96 -10.80 -23.69
C ASN A 133 -12.42 -10.74 -23.64
N SER A 134 -11.88 -9.86 -22.80
CA SER A 134 -10.44 -9.66 -22.59
C SER A 134 -10.19 -9.17 -21.17
N SER A 135 -8.94 -9.18 -20.74
CA SER A 135 -8.53 -8.62 -19.45
C SER A 135 -8.47 -7.08 -19.44
N ASP A 136 -8.95 -6.42 -20.50
CA ASP A 136 -8.88 -4.97 -20.64
C ASP A 136 -9.76 -4.23 -19.63
N VAL A 137 -9.31 -3.03 -19.26
CA VAL A 137 -10.00 -2.10 -18.36
C VAL A 137 -9.96 -0.69 -18.94
N SER A 138 -10.96 0.13 -18.60
CA SER A 138 -11.08 1.52 -19.00
C SER A 138 -11.51 2.39 -17.83
N CYS A 139 -10.93 3.59 -17.75
CA CYS A 139 -11.14 4.57 -16.68
C CYS A 139 -11.47 5.94 -17.27
N MET A 140 -12.27 6.74 -16.57
CA MET A 140 -12.83 7.98 -17.12
C MET A 140 -11.77 9.06 -17.36
N HIS A 141 -10.71 9.10 -16.55
CA HIS A 141 -9.57 10.01 -16.70
C HIS A 141 -8.36 9.35 -17.37
N GLY A 142 -8.58 8.28 -18.13
CA GLY A 142 -7.56 7.61 -18.93
C GLY A 142 -6.74 6.55 -18.18
N PRO A 143 -5.71 5.98 -18.83
CA PRO A 143 -4.99 4.81 -18.32
C PRO A 143 -4.24 5.08 -17.00
N ASP A 144 -3.75 6.31 -16.80
CA ASP A 144 -3.09 6.71 -15.56
C ASP A 144 -4.00 6.54 -14.33
N GLU A 145 -5.30 6.79 -14.48
CA GLU A 145 -6.28 6.57 -13.42
C GLU A 145 -6.43 5.07 -13.11
N CYS A 146 -6.46 4.21 -14.12
CA CYS A 146 -6.51 2.77 -13.90
C CYS A 146 -5.28 2.30 -13.11
N VAL A 147 -4.10 2.80 -13.42
CA VAL A 147 -2.88 2.50 -12.65
C VAL A 147 -2.99 3.02 -11.22
N GLY A 148 -3.51 4.24 -11.01
CA GLY A 148 -3.77 4.79 -9.68
C GLY A 148 -4.76 3.94 -8.86
N ASN A 149 -5.85 3.50 -9.48
CA ASN A 149 -6.86 2.64 -8.87
C ASN A 149 -6.23 1.29 -8.45
N MET A 150 -5.43 0.68 -9.33
CA MET A 150 -4.68 -0.56 -9.01
C MET A 150 -3.71 -0.36 -7.84
N LEU A 151 -2.94 0.74 -7.80
CA LEU A 151 -2.01 1.02 -6.72
C LEU A 151 -2.73 1.10 -5.36
N ILE A 152 -3.87 1.80 -5.29
CA ILE A 152 -4.62 1.93 -4.03
C ILE A 152 -5.28 0.60 -3.63
N LEU A 153 -5.82 -0.17 -4.58
CA LEU A 153 -6.34 -1.52 -4.34
C LEU A 153 -5.24 -2.48 -3.86
N CYS A 154 -4.06 -2.42 -4.46
CA CYS A 154 -2.90 -3.19 -4.02
C CYS A 154 -2.51 -2.80 -2.59
N ALA A 155 -2.38 -1.51 -2.29
CA ALA A 155 -2.04 -1.01 -0.97
C ALA A 155 -2.97 -1.54 0.13
N SER A 156 -4.28 -1.64 -0.11
CA SER A 156 -5.24 -2.18 0.87
C SER A 156 -5.24 -3.69 0.99
N ASN A 157 -4.74 -4.42 -0.01
CA ASN A 157 -4.77 -5.88 -0.04
C ASN A 157 -3.39 -6.54 0.17
N LEU A 158 -2.32 -5.75 0.20
CA LEU A 158 -0.99 -6.26 0.52
C LEU A 158 -0.99 -6.95 1.90
N PRO A 159 -0.28 -8.08 2.04
CA PRO A 159 -0.09 -8.71 3.33
C PRO A 159 0.57 -7.76 4.33
N PHE A 160 0.06 -7.75 5.56
CA PHE A 160 0.67 -7.00 6.65
C PHE A 160 1.27 -8.01 7.64
N PRO A 161 2.60 -8.03 7.86
CA PRO A 161 3.24 -9.02 8.72
C PRO A 161 2.67 -8.93 10.14
N PRO A 162 2.14 -10.03 10.69
CA PRO A 162 1.56 -10.02 12.02
C PRO A 162 2.59 -10.49 13.04
N ASP A 163 2.99 -9.58 13.93
CA ASP A 163 3.19 -9.96 15.33
C ASP A 163 1.84 -10.26 16.02
N THR A 164 0.70 -10.10 15.31
CA THR A 164 -0.67 -10.22 15.83
C THR A 164 -1.57 -11.02 14.88
N LYS A 165 -2.06 -12.19 15.32
CA LYS A 165 -2.85 -13.19 14.55
C LYS A 165 -4.16 -12.69 13.90
N THR A 166 -4.46 -11.40 13.93
CA THR A 166 -5.77 -10.80 13.60
C THR A 166 -5.83 -10.05 12.27
N HIS A 167 -4.69 -9.60 11.71
CA HIS A 167 -4.67 -8.81 10.47
C HIS A 167 -3.89 -9.52 9.36
N THR A 168 -4.60 -9.96 8.32
CA THR A 168 -4.01 -10.59 7.13
C THR A 168 -3.67 -9.59 6.03
N LYS A 169 -4.19 -8.36 6.11
CA LYS A 169 -4.05 -7.28 5.12
C LYS A 169 -3.62 -5.97 5.76
N MET A 170 -3.15 -5.03 4.93
CA MET A 170 -2.75 -3.67 5.31
C MET A 170 -3.81 -2.96 6.15
N PRO A 171 -3.46 -2.41 7.34
CA PRO A 171 -4.39 -1.65 8.16
C PRO A 171 -4.98 -0.45 7.41
N THR A 172 -6.27 -0.18 7.62
CA THR A 172 -6.99 0.94 6.98
C THR A 172 -6.29 2.28 7.18
N VAL A 173 -5.72 2.55 8.36
CA VAL A 173 -4.98 3.79 8.63
C VAL A 173 -3.83 4.00 7.63
N ARG A 174 -3.13 2.92 7.24
CA ARG A 174 -2.03 3.00 6.27
C ARG A 174 -2.54 3.07 4.84
N SER A 175 -3.49 2.21 4.45
CA SER A 175 -3.99 2.15 3.08
C SER A 175 -4.83 3.37 2.69
N LEU A 176 -5.70 3.86 3.58
CA LEU A 176 -6.45 5.11 3.38
C LEU A 176 -5.53 6.33 3.40
N GLY A 177 -4.53 6.34 4.29
CA GLY A 177 -3.52 7.39 4.33
C GLY A 177 -2.73 7.50 3.02
N PHE A 178 -2.28 6.35 2.49
CA PHE A 178 -1.66 6.27 1.17
C PHE A 178 -2.58 6.77 0.05
N ALA A 179 -3.85 6.36 0.05
CA ALA A 179 -4.83 6.84 -0.92
C ALA A 179 -4.98 8.37 -0.86
N ASN A 180 -5.15 8.92 0.34
CA ASN A 180 -5.28 10.37 0.53
C ASN A 180 -4.03 11.13 0.08
N CYS A 181 -2.82 10.61 0.38
CA CYS A 181 -1.57 11.18 -0.09
C CYS A 181 -1.47 11.24 -1.63
N LEU A 182 -1.84 10.15 -2.31
CA LEU A 182 -1.88 10.13 -3.78
C LEU A 182 -2.88 11.15 -4.32
N LEU A 183 -4.09 11.19 -3.77
CA LEU A 183 -5.16 12.07 -4.25
C LEU A 183 -4.86 13.56 -4.00
N ASN A 184 -4.05 13.92 -2.99
CA ASN A 184 -3.55 15.30 -2.81
C ASN A 184 -2.71 15.80 -3.99
N SER A 185 -2.21 14.90 -4.84
CA SER A 185 -1.52 15.21 -6.10
C SER A 185 -2.08 14.37 -7.24
N TYR A 186 -3.41 14.21 -7.30
CA TYR A 186 -4.11 13.30 -8.23
C TYR A 186 -3.70 13.49 -9.70
N ASN A 187 -3.34 14.71 -10.11
CA ASN A 187 -2.89 15.00 -11.47
C ASN A 187 -1.55 14.31 -11.84
N LYS A 188 -0.71 14.03 -10.85
CA LYS A 188 0.60 13.38 -10.99
C LYS A 188 0.53 11.87 -10.87
N ILE A 189 -0.61 11.27 -10.54
CA ILE A 189 -0.73 9.81 -10.53
C ILE A 189 -0.53 9.28 -11.96
N PRO A 190 0.31 8.24 -12.21
CA PRO A 190 1.05 7.40 -11.27
C PRO A 190 2.58 7.65 -11.28
N GLU A 191 3.02 8.90 -11.31
CA GLU A 191 4.44 9.27 -11.27
C GLU A 191 5.16 8.54 -10.13
N ARG A 192 6.24 7.83 -10.47
CA ARG A 192 6.97 6.96 -9.54
C ARG A 192 7.37 7.67 -8.24
N ALA A 193 7.87 8.90 -8.34
CA ALA A 193 8.32 9.67 -7.17
C ALA A 193 7.17 9.91 -6.18
N LEU A 194 5.98 10.27 -6.67
CA LEU A 194 4.79 10.45 -5.83
C LEU A 194 4.40 9.13 -5.13
N VAL A 195 4.39 8.02 -5.89
CA VAL A 195 4.01 6.71 -5.35
C VAL A 195 5.01 6.22 -4.30
N GLU A 196 6.32 6.38 -4.55
CA GLU A 196 7.38 6.04 -3.60
C GLU A 196 7.30 6.86 -2.31
N ASP A 197 7.11 8.18 -2.43
CA ASP A 197 7.01 9.08 -1.28
C ASP A 197 5.78 8.73 -0.41
N CYS A 198 4.60 8.58 -1.03
CA CYS A 198 3.39 8.20 -0.31
C CYS A 198 3.50 6.79 0.29
N ALA A 199 4.09 5.82 -0.42
CA ALA A 199 4.28 4.48 0.12
C ALA A 199 5.22 4.50 1.34
N MET A 200 6.30 5.28 1.29
CA MET A 200 7.23 5.46 2.39
C MET A 200 6.54 6.09 3.61
N GLU A 201 5.77 7.17 3.40
CA GLU A 201 5.06 7.89 4.47
C GLU A 201 4.13 6.98 5.28
N TYR A 202 3.42 6.08 4.61
CA TYR A 202 2.47 5.16 5.25
C TYR A 202 3.01 3.75 5.50
N GLY A 203 4.32 3.56 5.33
CA GLY A 203 5.00 2.29 5.62
C GLY A 203 4.48 1.12 4.79
N ILE A 204 4.26 1.36 3.50
CA ILE A 204 3.89 0.37 2.48
C ILE A 204 5.15 0.00 1.70
N ASP A 205 5.42 -1.29 1.56
CA ASP A 205 6.56 -1.76 0.78
C ASP A 205 6.35 -1.45 -0.70
N PHE A 206 7.13 -0.50 -1.22
CA PHE A 206 7.00 -0.04 -2.61
C PHE A 206 7.24 -1.15 -3.62
N LYS A 207 8.14 -2.10 -3.33
CA LYS A 207 8.40 -3.22 -4.23
C LYS A 207 7.17 -4.13 -4.35
N ALA A 208 6.60 -4.56 -3.23
CA ALA A 208 5.40 -5.39 -3.20
C ALA A 208 4.19 -4.67 -3.84
N LEU A 209 4.07 -3.36 -3.61
CA LEU A 209 3.07 -2.52 -4.25
C LEU A 209 3.21 -2.53 -5.78
N ASN A 210 4.43 -2.28 -6.28
CA ASN A 210 4.73 -2.29 -7.70
C ASN A 210 4.54 -3.68 -8.33
N ASP A 211 4.94 -4.74 -7.64
CA ASP A 211 4.76 -6.13 -8.09
C ASP A 211 3.28 -6.48 -8.23
N CYS A 212 2.45 -6.08 -7.25
CA CYS A 212 0.99 -6.24 -7.33
C CYS A 212 0.40 -5.44 -8.50
N ALA A 213 0.74 -4.16 -8.64
CA ALA A 213 0.13 -3.27 -9.64
C ALA A 213 0.56 -3.55 -11.08
N SER A 214 1.72 -4.20 -11.28
CA SER A 214 2.25 -4.55 -12.62
C SER A 214 1.91 -5.98 -13.06
N ARG A 215 1.31 -6.79 -12.18
CA ARG A 215 0.92 -8.16 -12.49
C ARG A 215 -0.24 -8.20 -13.50
N GLN A 216 -0.08 -9.00 -14.55
CA GLN A 216 -1.04 -9.10 -15.67
C GLN A 216 -2.03 -10.27 -15.52
N ALA A 217 -2.14 -10.86 -14.33
CA ALA A 217 -3.11 -11.91 -14.05
C ALA A 217 -4.48 -11.28 -13.76
N ASP A 218 -5.53 -11.70 -14.45
CA ASP A 218 -6.89 -11.25 -14.17
C ASP A 218 -7.58 -12.09 -13.09
N GLU A 219 -8.83 -11.74 -12.76
CA GLU A 219 -9.61 -12.41 -11.72
C GLU A 219 -9.85 -13.90 -12.01
N ASP A 220 -9.84 -14.32 -13.28
CA ASP A 220 -10.04 -15.72 -13.65
C ASP A 220 -8.72 -16.49 -13.60
N ASP A 221 -7.58 -15.86 -13.91
CA ASP A 221 -6.26 -16.42 -13.63
C ASP A 221 -6.07 -16.67 -12.13
N VAL A 222 -6.41 -15.69 -11.30
CA VAL A 222 -6.29 -15.78 -9.84
C VAL A 222 -7.17 -16.88 -9.27
N LYS A 223 -8.43 -17.01 -9.74
CA LYS A 223 -9.31 -18.13 -9.35
C LYS A 223 -8.76 -19.49 -9.74
N ARG A 224 -8.11 -19.60 -10.91
CA ARG A 224 -7.51 -20.86 -11.40
C ARG A 224 -6.28 -21.28 -10.60
N ALA A 225 -5.45 -20.33 -10.15
CA ALA A 225 -4.27 -20.61 -9.34
C ALA A 225 -4.61 -21.21 -7.96
N GLY A 226 -5.79 -20.87 -7.42
CA GLY A 226 -6.25 -21.33 -6.10
C GLY A 226 -5.76 -20.43 -4.96
N ALA A 227 -6.47 -20.47 -3.83
CA ALA A 227 -6.27 -19.53 -2.71
C ALA A 227 -4.94 -19.72 -1.94
N ASP A 228 -4.25 -20.85 -2.14
CA ASP A 228 -3.01 -21.20 -1.43
C ASP A 228 -1.74 -20.70 -2.12
N ASP A 229 -1.84 -20.09 -3.30
CA ASP A 229 -0.69 -19.52 -4.00
C ASP A 229 -0.38 -18.11 -3.43
N PRO A 230 0.77 -17.93 -2.76
CA PRO A 230 1.15 -16.67 -2.12
C PRO A 230 1.40 -15.52 -3.13
N ASP A 231 1.46 -15.82 -4.43
CA ASP A 231 1.74 -14.86 -5.50
C ASP A 231 0.49 -14.47 -6.33
N THR A 232 -0.70 -14.69 -5.79
CA THR A 232 -2.00 -14.44 -6.46
C THR A 232 -2.46 -12.98 -6.45
N LEU A 233 -1.84 -12.10 -5.66
CA LEU A 233 -2.33 -10.73 -5.52
C LEU A 233 -2.06 -9.90 -6.78
N SER A 234 -3.07 -9.64 -7.58
CA SER A 234 -2.94 -8.86 -8.82
C SER A 234 -3.79 -7.59 -8.78
N GLY A 235 -3.17 -6.44 -9.05
CA GLY A 235 -3.86 -5.16 -9.17
C GLY A 235 -4.93 -5.19 -10.26
N LEU A 236 -4.66 -5.85 -11.39
CA LEU A 236 -5.61 -5.99 -12.49
C LEU A 236 -6.84 -6.81 -12.08
N ALA A 237 -6.63 -7.95 -11.41
CA ALA A 237 -7.72 -8.79 -10.91
C ALA A 237 -8.58 -8.07 -9.87
N LEU A 238 -7.94 -7.34 -8.94
CA LEU A 238 -8.64 -6.52 -7.95
C LEU A 238 -9.48 -5.45 -8.64
N LEU A 239 -8.90 -4.72 -9.60
CA LEU A 239 -9.57 -3.64 -10.31
C LEU A 239 -10.80 -4.14 -11.08
N ARG A 240 -10.67 -5.23 -11.84
CA ARG A 240 -11.78 -5.82 -12.60
C ARG A 240 -12.89 -6.33 -11.68
N THR A 241 -12.53 -6.95 -10.56
CA THR A 241 -13.51 -7.39 -9.54
C THR A 241 -14.27 -6.19 -8.96
N ASP A 242 -13.58 -5.08 -8.72
CA ASP A 242 -14.13 -3.88 -8.14
C ASP A 242 -15.05 -3.13 -9.13
N PHE A 243 -14.68 -3.07 -10.41
CA PHE A 243 -15.52 -2.52 -11.48
C PHE A 243 -16.82 -3.31 -11.67
N LYS A 244 -16.74 -4.65 -11.70
CA LYS A 244 -17.93 -5.53 -11.72
C LYS A 244 -18.88 -5.25 -10.57
N ARG A 245 -18.35 -5.08 -9.35
CA ARG A 245 -19.16 -4.74 -8.17
C ARG A 245 -19.82 -3.37 -8.32
N ASN A 246 -19.08 -2.34 -8.75
CA ASN A 246 -19.63 -1.00 -8.92
C ASN A 246 -20.71 -0.93 -9.98
N THR A 247 -20.53 -1.65 -11.09
CA THR A 247 -21.56 -1.84 -12.11
C THR A 247 -22.81 -2.51 -11.55
N ALA A 248 -22.67 -3.59 -10.77
CA ALA A 248 -23.80 -4.27 -10.13
C ALA A 248 -24.54 -3.40 -9.11
N LEU A 249 -23.83 -2.46 -8.46
CA LEU A 249 -24.41 -1.49 -7.53
C LEU A 249 -25.00 -0.24 -8.21
N GLY A 250 -24.83 -0.09 -9.53
CA GLY A 250 -25.26 1.09 -10.28
C GLY A 250 -24.50 2.38 -9.95
N ILE A 251 -23.27 2.27 -9.45
CA ILE A 251 -22.46 3.43 -9.05
C ILE A 251 -21.69 3.97 -10.25
N THR A 252 -21.95 5.23 -10.61
CA THR A 252 -21.40 5.88 -11.81
C THR A 252 -20.69 7.20 -11.54
N LYS A 253 -20.74 7.71 -10.30
CA LYS A 253 -20.19 9.02 -9.93
C LYS A 253 -19.16 8.91 -8.81
N SER A 254 -18.00 9.53 -9.03
CA SER A 254 -16.98 9.74 -8.02
C SER A 254 -17.11 11.19 -7.52
N CYS A 255 -17.27 11.48 -6.24
CA CYS A 255 -17.27 10.57 -5.08
C CYS A 255 -18.70 10.13 -4.72
N THR A 256 -18.99 8.83 -4.62
CA THR A 256 -20.22 8.34 -3.98
C THR A 256 -19.91 7.72 -2.63
N VAL A 257 -20.52 8.22 -1.56
CA VAL A 257 -20.37 7.65 -0.20
C VAL A 257 -21.59 6.80 0.11
N ARG A 258 -21.36 5.60 0.63
CA ARG A 258 -22.41 4.69 1.13
C ARG A 258 -22.19 4.37 2.59
N VAL A 259 -23.27 4.42 3.36
CA VAL A 259 -23.32 4.03 4.77
C VAL A 259 -24.38 2.94 4.91
N ASN A 260 -24.00 1.82 5.53
CA ASN A 260 -24.86 0.66 5.69
C ASN A 260 -25.55 0.25 4.38
N GLU A 261 -24.73 0.12 3.33
CA GLU A 261 -25.15 -0.29 1.99
C GLU A 261 -26.13 0.66 1.29
N LYS A 262 -26.35 1.88 1.80
CA LYS A 262 -27.21 2.89 1.17
C LYS A 262 -26.40 4.11 0.77
N ILE A 263 -26.78 4.78 -0.31
CA ILE A 263 -26.15 6.05 -0.70
C ILE A 263 -26.40 7.08 0.39
N TRP A 264 -25.31 7.61 0.91
CA TRP A 264 -25.30 8.66 1.92
C TRP A 264 -25.26 10.04 1.28
N CYS A 265 -24.33 10.25 0.35
CA CYS A 265 -24.11 11.52 -0.32
C CYS A 265 -23.21 11.31 -1.53
N ILE A 266 -23.41 12.10 -2.58
CA ILE A 266 -22.60 12.09 -3.80
C ILE A 266 -21.96 13.47 -3.96
N ARG A 267 -20.69 13.52 -4.31
CA ARG A 267 -20.04 14.76 -4.79
C ARG A 267 -19.84 14.66 -6.29
N ASP A 268 -20.37 15.62 -7.03
CA ASP A 268 -20.30 15.67 -8.49
C ASP A 268 -20.23 17.13 -8.93
N ARG A 269 -19.21 17.49 -9.72
CA ARG A 269 -18.99 18.85 -10.23
C ARG A 269 -18.87 19.88 -9.11
N ASP A 270 -18.04 19.58 -8.12
CA ASP A 270 -17.76 20.43 -6.96
C ASP A 270 -18.95 20.68 -6.01
N GLU A 271 -20.08 20.00 -6.20
CA GLU A 271 -21.28 20.13 -5.37
C GLU A 271 -21.64 18.79 -4.72
N TRP A 272 -22.20 18.87 -3.49
CA TRP A 272 -22.82 17.71 -2.84
C TRP A 272 -24.26 17.55 -3.35
N THR A 273 -24.57 16.40 -3.94
CA THR A 273 -25.88 16.05 -4.51
C THR A 273 -26.37 14.72 -3.97
N ASP A 274 -27.69 14.49 -4.04
CA ASP A 274 -28.30 13.20 -3.67
C ASP A 274 -27.95 12.75 -2.23
N CYS A 275 -27.88 13.72 -1.31
CA CYS A 275 -27.43 13.51 0.05
C CYS A 275 -28.60 13.34 1.03
N GLN A 276 -28.35 12.55 2.08
CA GLN A 276 -29.10 12.68 3.32
C GLN A 276 -28.98 14.12 3.88
N PRO A 277 -29.91 14.58 4.74
CA PRO A 277 -29.84 15.92 5.31
C PRO A 277 -28.46 16.18 5.95
N ARG A 278 -27.77 17.24 5.48
CA ARG A 278 -26.39 17.59 5.90
C ARG A 278 -25.35 16.48 5.65
N GLY A 279 -25.58 15.60 4.66
CA GLY A 279 -24.72 14.45 4.36
C GLY A 279 -23.28 14.80 3.93
N GLY A 280 -23.05 16.02 3.43
CA GLY A 280 -21.71 16.53 3.12
C GLY A 280 -20.91 16.99 4.34
N GLU A 281 -21.46 16.89 5.55
CA GLU A 281 -20.81 17.33 6.79
C GLU A 281 -20.27 16.15 7.60
N THR A 282 -19.00 16.25 8.02
CA THR A 282 -18.33 15.20 8.81
C THR A 282 -19.10 14.83 10.08
N SER A 283 -19.60 15.81 10.84
CA SER A 283 -20.31 15.55 12.09
C SER A 283 -21.54 14.69 11.90
N THR A 284 -22.31 14.94 10.85
CA THR A 284 -23.56 14.21 10.59
C THR A 284 -23.30 12.77 10.14
N LEU A 285 -22.23 12.55 9.35
CA LEU A 285 -21.79 11.20 9.01
C LEU A 285 -21.31 10.42 10.24
N VAL A 286 -20.56 11.07 11.14
CA VAL A 286 -20.12 10.47 12.41
C VAL A 286 -21.32 10.11 13.30
N ASP A 287 -22.31 11.00 13.43
CA ASP A 287 -23.51 10.77 14.22
C ASP A 287 -24.31 9.56 13.69
N GLU A 288 -24.49 9.46 12.38
CA GLU A 288 -25.17 8.32 11.74
C GLU A 288 -24.43 7.00 12.02
N ILE A 289 -23.10 6.98 11.81
CA ILE A 289 -22.29 5.77 12.06
C ILE A 289 -22.38 5.35 13.52
N ASN A 290 -22.29 6.28 14.47
CA ASN A 290 -22.43 5.97 15.90
C ASN A 290 -23.83 5.43 16.22
N GLY A 291 -24.89 6.02 15.65
CA GLY A 291 -26.26 5.54 15.83
C GLY A 291 -26.44 4.10 15.33
N LEU A 292 -25.95 3.82 14.12
CA LEU A 292 -25.99 2.49 13.52
C LEU A 292 -25.17 1.48 14.33
N TYR A 293 -23.96 1.83 14.76
CA TYR A 293 -23.09 0.96 15.55
C TYR A 293 -23.72 0.59 16.90
N ASN A 294 -24.25 1.60 17.62
CA ASN A 294 -24.90 1.40 18.91
C ASN A 294 -26.20 0.59 18.82
N SER A 295 -26.89 0.61 17.67
CA SER A 295 -28.10 -0.21 17.48
C SER A 295 -27.81 -1.69 17.15
N ARG A 296 -26.56 -2.02 16.81
CA ARG A 296 -26.08 -3.39 16.53
C ARG A 296 -25.39 -4.03 17.73
N SER A 297 -25.00 -3.22 18.70
CA SER A 297 -24.34 -3.61 19.95
C SER A 297 -25.35 -4.00 21.02
#